data_AF-A0A239PBI0-F1
#
_entry.id   AF-A0A239PBI0-F1
#
_cell.length_a   1.000
_cell.length_b   1.000
_cell.length_c   1.000
_cell.angle_alpha   90.00
_cell.angle_beta   90.00
_cell.angle_gamma   90.00
#
_symmetry.space_group_name_H-M   'P 1'
#
loop_
_entity.id
_entity.type
_entity.pdbx_description
1 polymer ?
#
loop_
_entity_poly.entity_id
_entity_poly.type
_entity_poly.pdbx_seq_one_letter_code
_entity_poly.pdbx_strand_id
1 'polypeptide(L)'
;MADHDAAPELDTTTAHSARIWNYWLGGKDNFAVDRAVGDEILGILPDVADLARASRGFLKRSVTYLVESGVRQFLDIGTGLPTADNTHEVAQAIAPECRVVYVDNDPLVLVHARALLVSAKEGSTAYVDADLRDVPRILEQAAHTSTSKSPSRSP
;
A
#
# COMPACT_ATOMS: atom_id res chain seq x y z
N MET A 1 28.10 -9.80 14.50
CA MET A 1 26.90 -10.48 15.03
C MET A 1 25.82 -9.42 15.02
N ALA A 2 25.06 -9.34 13.92
CA ALA A 2 24.10 -8.26 13.68
C ALA A 2 22.88 -8.46 14.58
N ASP A 3 22.50 -7.38 15.24
CA ASP A 3 21.42 -7.29 16.20
C ASP A 3 20.07 -7.64 15.56
N HIS A 4 19.22 -8.28 16.34
CA HIS A 4 18.01 -8.95 15.90
C HIS A 4 16.90 -7.91 15.72
N ASP A 5 16.56 -7.62 14.45
CA ASP A 5 15.20 -7.40 13.91
C ASP A 5 14.08 -7.09 14.95
N ALA A 6 14.22 -5.97 15.67
CA ALA A 6 13.14 -5.47 16.51
C ALA A 6 12.12 -4.80 15.58
N ALA A 7 10.96 -5.44 15.41
CA ALA A 7 9.84 -4.80 14.74
C ALA A 7 9.61 -3.43 15.39
N PRO A 8 9.49 -2.34 14.60
CA PRO A 8 9.33 -1.01 15.17
C PRO A 8 8.16 -1.01 16.14
N GLU A 9 8.44 -0.55 17.36
CA GLU A 9 7.46 -0.54 18.45
C GLU A 9 6.26 0.33 18.01
N LEU A 10 5.08 -0.29 17.96
CA LEU A 10 3.87 0.39 17.51
C LEU A 10 3.46 1.43 18.56
N ASP A 11 3.69 2.71 18.27
CA ASP A 11 3.09 3.78 19.07
C ASP A 11 1.57 3.79 18.83
N THR A 12 0.83 3.38 19.85
CA THR A 12 -0.65 3.33 19.87
C THR A 12 -1.27 4.55 20.52
N THR A 13 -0.44 5.51 20.97
CA THR A 13 -0.84 6.74 21.66
C THR A 13 -0.92 7.95 20.73
N THR A 14 -0.27 7.88 19.57
CA THR A 14 -0.35 8.90 18.51
C THR A 14 -1.19 8.39 17.34
N ALA A 15 -2.15 9.20 16.87
CA ALA A 15 -2.99 8.85 15.73
C ALA A 15 -2.18 8.88 14.42
N HIS A 16 -2.46 7.93 13.53
CA HIS A 16 -1.82 7.84 12.22
C HIS A 16 -2.87 7.85 11.09
N SER A 17 -2.58 8.56 10.00
CA SER A 17 -3.53 8.73 8.88
C SER A 17 -3.98 7.41 8.26
N ALA A 18 -3.08 6.44 8.08
CA ALA A 18 -3.40 5.12 7.53
C ALA A 18 -4.41 4.36 8.42
N ARG A 19 -4.31 4.51 9.74
CA ARG A 19 -5.18 3.86 10.73
C ARG A 19 -6.54 4.53 10.83
N ILE A 20 -6.57 5.87 10.76
CA ILE A 20 -7.81 6.63 10.65
C ILE A 20 -8.56 6.27 9.36
N TRP A 21 -7.83 6.14 8.24
CA TRP A 21 -8.43 5.73 6.97
C TRP A 21 -8.99 4.31 7.03
N ASN A 22 -8.25 3.38 7.65
CA ASN A 22 -8.73 2.02 7.92
C ASN A 22 -10.02 2.03 8.74
N TYR A 23 -10.12 2.88 9.78
CA TYR A 23 -11.34 3.06 10.56
C TYR A 23 -12.52 3.53 9.70
N TRP A 24 -12.37 4.58 8.87
CA TRP A 24 -13.44 5.07 8.01
C TRP A 24 -13.91 4.05 6.96
N LEU A 25 -13.02 3.14 6.54
CA LEU A 25 -13.36 2.03 5.67
C LEU A 25 -14.04 0.85 6.40
N GLY A 26 -14.20 0.92 7.73
CA GLY A 26 -14.77 -0.15 8.55
C GLY A 26 -13.78 -1.27 8.89
N GLY A 27 -12.48 -1.02 8.72
CA GLY A 27 -11.40 -1.91 9.11
C GLY A 27 -11.19 -1.97 10.63
N LYS A 28 -10.36 -2.92 11.06
CA LYS A 28 -10.09 -3.20 12.49
C LYS A 28 -8.67 -2.87 12.92
N ASP A 29 -7.82 -2.47 11.99
CA ASP A 29 -6.40 -2.20 12.21
C ASP A 29 -6.21 -0.73 12.60
N ASN A 30 -6.83 -0.37 13.72
CA ASN A 30 -6.83 0.99 14.28
C ASN A 30 -6.96 0.95 15.80
N PHE A 31 -6.35 1.93 16.47
CA PHE A 31 -6.37 2.07 17.92
C PHE A 31 -7.41 3.10 18.38
N ALA A 32 -7.59 3.22 19.70
CA ALA A 32 -8.57 4.13 20.28
C ALA A 32 -8.29 5.60 19.91
N VAL A 33 -7.01 6.00 19.84
CA VAL A 33 -6.62 7.36 19.44
C VAL A 33 -6.98 7.67 17.98
N ASP A 34 -6.84 6.68 17.09
CA ASP A 34 -7.20 6.84 15.66
C ASP A 34 -8.71 7.03 15.51
N ARG A 35 -9.51 6.25 16.24
CA ARG A 35 -10.98 6.39 16.22
C ARG A 35 -11.43 7.72 16.80
N ALA A 36 -10.85 8.16 17.91
CA ALA A 36 -11.19 9.44 18.52
C ALA A 36 -10.95 10.62 17.57
N VAL A 37 -9.79 10.65 16.89
CA VAL A 37 -9.49 11.66 15.87
C VAL A 37 -10.40 11.50 14.65
N GLY A 38 -10.64 10.26 14.22
CA GLY A 38 -11.55 9.96 13.10
C GLY A 38 -12.98 10.44 13.35
N ASP A 39 -13.48 10.30 14.58
CA ASP A 39 -14.81 10.76 15.01
C ASP A 39 -14.89 12.28 15.10
N GLU A 40 -13.82 12.95 15.57
CA GLU A 40 -13.73 14.41 15.56
C GLU A 40 -13.81 14.95 14.13
N ILE A 41 -13.06 14.36 13.19
CA ILE A 41 -13.11 14.73 11.78
C ILE A 41 -14.49 14.47 11.18
N LEU A 42 -15.14 13.35 11.50
CA LEU A 42 -16.52 13.06 11.06
C LEU A 42 -17.52 14.10 11.58
N GLY A 43 -17.31 14.65 12.78
CA GLY A 43 -18.11 15.74 13.31
C GLY A 43 -18.00 17.05 12.50
N ILE A 44 -16.87 17.27 11.83
CA ILE A 44 -16.59 18.46 11.01
C ILE A 44 -16.94 18.21 9.53
N LEU A 45 -16.62 17.03 9.02
CA LEU A 45 -16.79 16.60 7.64
C LEU A 45 -17.48 15.22 7.59
N PRO A 46 -18.82 15.18 7.70
CA PRO A 46 -19.57 13.92 7.77
C PRO A 46 -19.38 13.00 6.56
N ASP A 47 -19.14 13.59 5.37
CA ASP A 47 -19.00 12.86 4.11
C ASP A 47 -17.63 12.18 3.93
N VAL A 48 -16.69 12.34 4.88
CA VAL A 48 -15.32 11.81 4.74
C VAL A 48 -15.28 10.28 4.62
N ALA A 49 -16.21 9.57 5.26
CA ALA A 49 -16.30 8.11 5.13
C ALA A 49 -16.74 7.67 3.72
N ASP A 50 -17.67 8.41 3.12
CA ASP A 50 -18.10 8.15 1.73
C ASP A 50 -17.00 8.54 0.73
N LEU A 51 -16.28 9.62 1.01
CA LEU A 51 -15.07 9.98 0.26
C LEU A 51 -14.02 8.86 0.33
N ALA A 52 -13.79 8.25 1.50
CA ALA A 52 -12.84 7.16 1.65
C ALA A 52 -13.21 5.94 0.78
N ARG A 53 -14.49 5.55 0.78
CA ARG A 53 -15.00 4.48 -0.09
C ARG A 53 -14.90 4.84 -1.57
N ALA A 54 -15.28 6.06 -1.95
CA ALA A 54 -15.20 6.54 -3.32
C ALA A 54 -13.75 6.58 -3.83
N SER A 55 -12.81 6.95 -2.97
CA SER A 55 -11.37 6.94 -3.23
C SER A 55 -10.86 5.51 -3.50
N ARG A 56 -11.26 4.50 -2.70
CA ARG A 56 -10.93 3.09 -3.02
C ARG A 56 -11.54 2.64 -4.35
N GLY A 57 -12.77 3.03 -4.63
CA GLY A 57 -13.40 2.78 -5.94
C GLY A 57 -12.63 3.42 -7.09
N PHE A 58 -12.08 4.62 -6.90
CA PHE A 58 -11.27 5.32 -7.88
C PHE A 58 -9.92 4.62 -8.12
N LEU A 59 -9.25 4.15 -7.06
CA LEU A 59 -8.03 3.35 -7.16
C LEU A 59 -8.27 2.13 -8.06
N LYS A 60 -9.31 1.35 -7.77
CA LYS A 60 -9.64 0.15 -8.54
C LYS A 60 -9.82 0.45 -10.03
N ARG A 61 -10.66 1.44 -10.37
CA ARG A 61 -10.89 1.85 -11.77
C ARG A 61 -9.62 2.34 -12.46
N SER A 62 -8.80 3.11 -11.75
CA SER A 62 -7.56 3.67 -12.29
C SER A 62 -6.53 2.59 -12.58
N VAL A 63 -6.32 1.66 -11.64
CA VAL A 63 -5.40 0.53 -11.82
C VAL A 63 -5.88 -0.37 -12.97
N THR A 64 -7.16 -0.70 -13.03
CA THR A 64 -7.76 -1.45 -14.14
C THR A 64 -7.46 -0.80 -15.48
N TYR A 65 -7.78 0.49 -15.63
CA TYR A 65 -7.53 1.24 -16.86
C TYR A 65 -6.04 1.25 -17.25
N LEU A 66 -5.15 1.46 -16.29
CA LEU A 66 -3.70 1.49 -16.55
C LEU A 66 -3.19 0.13 -17.05
N VAL A 67 -3.64 -0.97 -16.46
CA VAL A 67 -3.27 -2.32 -16.91
C VAL A 67 -3.81 -2.60 -18.32
N GLU A 68 -5.07 -2.26 -18.58
CA GLU A 68 -5.67 -2.38 -19.92
C GLU A 68 -4.93 -1.53 -20.96
N SER A 69 -4.36 -0.40 -20.53
CA SER A 69 -3.52 0.49 -21.35
C SER A 69 -2.08 0.01 -21.52
N GLY A 70 -1.72 -1.16 -20.98
CA GLY A 70 -0.39 -1.77 -21.15
C GLY A 70 0.61 -1.50 -20.03
N VAL A 71 0.22 -0.79 -18.95
CA VAL A 71 1.09 -0.64 -17.77
C VAL A 71 1.22 -1.98 -17.06
N ARG A 72 2.46 -2.33 -16.67
CA ARG A 72 2.78 -3.59 -15.96
C ARG A 72 3.60 -3.38 -14.69
N GLN A 73 3.94 -2.14 -14.37
CA GLN A 73 4.77 -1.79 -13.22
C GLN A 73 4.15 -0.62 -12.48
N PHE A 74 3.96 -0.80 -11.17
CA PHE A 74 3.37 0.19 -10.29
C PHE A 74 4.32 0.50 -9.14
N LEU A 75 4.44 1.79 -8.83
CA LEU A 75 5.05 2.29 -7.61
C LEU A 75 3.95 2.99 -6.82
N ASP A 76 3.51 2.38 -5.74
CA ASP A 76 2.37 2.80 -4.92
C ASP A 76 2.87 3.49 -3.64
N ILE A 77 2.77 4.82 -3.61
CA ILE A 77 3.34 5.67 -2.56
C ILE A 77 2.25 6.11 -1.59
N GLY A 78 2.43 5.82 -0.30
CA GLY A 78 1.39 5.99 0.71
C GLY A 78 0.37 4.85 0.63
N THR A 79 0.86 3.61 0.60
CA THR A 79 0.06 2.40 0.40
C THR A 79 -1.06 2.27 1.45
N GLY A 80 -0.78 2.70 2.69
CA GLY A 80 -1.65 2.51 3.83
C GLY A 80 -1.81 1.04 4.21
N LEU A 81 -2.75 0.77 5.12
CA LEU A 81 -3.00 -0.57 5.61
C LEU A 81 -3.65 -1.45 4.52
N PRO A 82 -3.32 -2.75 4.46
CA PRO A 82 -3.95 -3.66 3.51
C PRO A 82 -5.46 -3.64 3.69
N THR A 83 -6.19 -3.55 2.58
CA THR A 83 -7.65 -3.73 2.56
C THR A 83 -8.02 -4.64 1.40
N ALA A 84 -9.30 -4.88 1.16
CA ALA A 84 -9.71 -5.58 -0.05
C ALA A 84 -9.31 -4.77 -1.31
N ASP A 85 -9.00 -5.48 -2.40
CA ASP A 85 -8.63 -4.91 -3.69
C ASP A 85 -7.35 -4.04 -3.59
N ASN A 86 -6.27 -4.61 -3.03
CA ASN A 86 -4.95 -3.98 -3.06
C ASN A 86 -4.46 -3.79 -4.50
N THR A 87 -3.57 -2.81 -4.74
CA THR A 87 -3.07 -2.45 -6.09
C THR A 87 -2.59 -3.66 -6.89
N HIS A 88 -1.83 -4.58 -6.29
CA HIS A 88 -1.36 -5.80 -6.95
C HIS A 88 -2.49 -6.79 -7.24
N GLU A 89 -3.47 -6.95 -6.35
CA GLU A 89 -4.62 -7.83 -6.56
C GLU A 89 -5.44 -7.36 -7.77
N VAL A 90 -5.73 -6.06 -7.84
CA VAL A 90 -6.46 -5.46 -8.97
C VAL A 90 -5.67 -5.59 -10.27
N ALA A 91 -4.36 -5.32 -10.23
CA ALA A 91 -3.53 -5.37 -11.43
C ALA A 91 -3.33 -6.81 -11.94
N GLN A 92 -3.02 -7.75 -11.04
CA GLN A 92 -2.72 -9.15 -11.36
C GLN A 92 -3.97 -9.97 -11.72
N ALA A 93 -5.15 -9.55 -11.28
CA ALA A 93 -6.41 -10.13 -11.77
C ALA A 93 -6.60 -9.94 -13.28
N ILE A 94 -6.01 -8.89 -13.87
CA ILE A 94 -6.10 -8.56 -15.30
C ILE A 94 -4.86 -9.05 -16.05
N ALA A 95 -3.67 -8.83 -15.49
CA ALA A 95 -2.39 -9.21 -16.05
C ALA A 95 -1.49 -9.77 -14.94
N PRO A 96 -1.45 -11.12 -14.75
CA PRO A 96 -0.75 -11.77 -13.64
C PRO A 96 0.73 -11.41 -13.51
N GLU A 97 1.37 -10.98 -14.59
CA GLU A 97 2.77 -10.54 -14.64
C GLU A 97 3.02 -9.13 -14.07
N CYS A 98 1.97 -8.41 -13.65
CA CYS A 98 2.11 -7.08 -13.07
C CYS A 98 2.99 -7.09 -11.82
N ARG A 99 3.87 -6.09 -11.73
CA ARG A 99 4.77 -5.86 -10.60
C ARG A 99 4.37 -4.62 -9.83
N VAL A 100 4.35 -4.71 -8.51
CA VAL A 100 3.99 -3.59 -7.63
C VAL A 100 5.03 -3.42 -6.54
N VAL A 101 5.52 -2.20 -6.38
CA VAL A 101 6.33 -1.79 -5.23
C VAL A 101 5.48 -0.87 -4.37
N TYR A 102 5.24 -1.27 -3.13
CA TYR A 102 4.54 -0.50 -2.12
C TYR A 102 5.52 0.33 -1.30
N VAL A 103 5.15 1.56 -0.97
CA VAL A 103 5.94 2.48 -0.16
C VAL A 103 5.06 3.08 0.93
N ASP A 104 5.45 2.90 2.19
CA ASP A 104 4.82 3.56 3.32
C ASP A 104 5.81 3.66 4.50
N ASN A 105 5.59 4.60 5.40
CA ASN A 105 6.45 4.84 6.57
C ASN A 105 5.73 4.59 7.90
N ASP A 106 4.45 4.17 7.92
CA ASP A 106 3.78 3.75 9.15
C ASP A 106 4.28 2.35 9.58
N PRO A 107 4.85 2.21 10.79
CA PRO A 107 5.26 0.92 11.34
C PRO A 107 4.18 -0.17 11.30
N LEU A 108 2.89 0.20 11.41
CA LEU A 108 1.80 -0.77 11.36
C LEU A 108 1.62 -1.33 9.95
N VAL A 109 1.88 -0.53 8.90
CA VAL A 109 1.88 -1.01 7.53
C VAL A 109 3.02 -2.00 7.32
N LEU A 110 4.22 -1.72 7.85
CA LEU A 110 5.34 -2.66 7.79
C LEU A 110 5.02 -4.00 8.47
N VAL A 111 4.39 -3.98 9.64
CA VAL A 111 3.93 -5.21 10.33
C VAL A 111 2.97 -6.01 9.45
N HIS A 112 2.10 -5.33 8.69
CA HIS A 112 1.13 -5.95 7.81
C HIS A 112 1.64 -6.16 6.37
N ALA A 113 2.88 -5.75 6.05
CA ALA A 113 3.42 -5.79 4.71
C ALA A 113 3.42 -7.21 4.13
N ARG A 114 3.55 -8.25 4.97
CA ARG A 114 3.44 -9.65 4.54
C ARG A 114 2.15 -9.94 3.77
N ALA A 115 1.02 -9.30 4.13
CA ALA A 115 -0.23 -9.44 3.41
C ALA A 115 -0.17 -8.80 2.01
N LEU A 116 0.55 -7.68 1.86
CA LEU A 116 0.81 -7.03 0.56
C LEU A 116 1.78 -7.81 -0.32
N LEU A 117 2.55 -8.73 0.26
CA LEU A 117 3.58 -9.51 -0.44
C LEU A 117 3.08 -10.86 -1.00
N VAL A 118 1.76 -11.09 -0.98
CA VAL A 118 1.13 -12.30 -1.55
C VAL A 118 0.82 -12.06 -3.03
N SER A 119 1.84 -12.21 -3.88
CA SER A 119 1.72 -12.02 -5.33
C SER A 119 1.25 -13.28 -6.07
N ALA A 120 0.65 -13.09 -7.26
CA ALA A 120 0.58 -14.11 -8.29
C ALA A 120 1.99 -14.63 -8.66
N LYS A 121 2.06 -15.87 -9.16
CA LYS A 121 3.32 -16.58 -9.46
C LYS A 121 4.13 -15.88 -10.56
N GLU A 122 3.46 -15.29 -11.53
CA GLU A 122 4.04 -14.60 -12.69
C GLU A 122 4.44 -13.16 -12.38
N GLY A 123 3.88 -12.58 -11.31
CA GLY A 123 4.10 -11.20 -10.90
C GLY A 123 5.11 -11.07 -9.76
N SER A 124 5.21 -9.86 -9.22
CA SER A 124 5.98 -9.63 -7.99
C SER A 124 5.45 -8.46 -7.20
N THR A 125 5.55 -8.57 -5.89
CA THR A 125 5.25 -7.50 -4.94
C THR A 125 6.47 -7.25 -4.08
N ALA A 126 6.81 -5.98 -3.84
CA ALA A 126 7.84 -5.59 -2.89
C ALA A 126 7.31 -4.45 -2.01
N TYR A 127 7.95 -4.25 -0.87
CA TYR A 127 7.63 -3.18 0.06
C TYR A 127 8.90 -2.40 0.40
N VAL A 128 8.78 -1.08 0.44
CA VAL A 128 9.85 -0.14 0.77
C VAL A 128 9.38 0.69 1.97
N ASP A 129 10.07 0.52 3.09
CA ASP A 129 9.94 1.40 4.25
C ASP A 129 10.71 2.69 3.98
N ALA A 130 9.96 3.72 3.56
CA ALA A 130 10.48 5.04 3.26
C ALA A 130 9.41 6.12 3.39
N ASP A 131 9.85 7.31 3.79
CA ASP A 131 9.05 8.52 3.75
C ASP A 131 8.95 9.04 2.30
N LEU A 132 7.76 9.47 1.88
CA LEU A 132 7.52 10.00 0.52
C LEU A 132 8.44 11.17 0.14
N ARG A 133 8.99 11.88 1.14
CA ARG A 133 9.90 13.01 0.95
C ARG A 133 11.31 12.57 0.58
N ASP A 134 11.69 11.32 0.83
CA ASP A 134 12.97 10.73 0.44
C ASP A 134 12.88 10.03 -0.93
N VAL A 135 12.61 10.84 -1.95
CA VAL A 135 12.44 10.39 -3.34
C VAL A 135 13.67 9.60 -3.86
N PRO A 136 14.93 10.02 -3.62
CA PRO A 136 16.09 9.27 -4.08
C PRO A 136 16.12 7.83 -3.55
N ARG A 137 15.87 7.65 -2.24
CA ARG A 137 15.81 6.33 -1.61
C ARG A 137 14.69 5.47 -2.21
N ILE A 138 13.50 6.05 -2.40
CA ILE A 138 12.36 5.33 -2.98
C ILE A 138 12.70 4.80 -4.38
N LEU A 139 13.25 5.67 -5.25
CA LEU A 139 13.57 5.30 -6.63
C LEU A 139 14.69 4.26 -6.69
N GLU A 140 15.72 4.39 -5.85
CA GLU A 140 16.79 3.41 -5.75
C GLU A 140 16.23 2.04 -5.35
N GLN A 141 15.45 1.95 -4.26
CA GLN A 141 14.93 0.67 -3.78
C GLN A 141 13.88 0.06 -4.74
N ALA A 142 13.04 0.88 -5.38
CA ALA A 142 12.10 0.43 -6.39
C ALA A 142 12.80 -0.14 -7.64
N ALA A 143 13.94 0.43 -8.04
CA ALA A 143 14.70 -0.08 -9.18
C ALA A 143 15.24 -1.49 -8.92
N HIS A 144 15.79 -1.75 -7.74
CA HIS A 144 16.34 -3.06 -7.36
C HIS A 144 15.30 -4.19 -7.29
N THR A 145 14.05 -3.85 -6.96
CA THR A 145 12.95 -4.82 -6.85
C THR A 145 12.31 -5.14 -8.20
N SER A 146 12.42 -4.24 -9.19
CA SER A 146 11.92 -4.43 -10.55
C SER A 146 12.77 -5.36 -11.43
N THR A 147 14.01 -5.66 -11.00
CA THR A 147 14.97 -6.48 -11.76
C THR A 147 14.89 -7.97 -11.38
N SER A 148 13.80 -8.64 -11.76
CA SER A 148 13.72 -10.11 -11.79
C SER A 148 13.18 -10.56 -13.16
N LYS A 149 14.12 -11.05 -13.98
CA LYS A 149 14.03 -11.67 -15.33
C LYS A 149 12.74 -11.48 -16.15
N SER A 150 12.83 -10.61 -17.16
CA SER A 150 12.05 -10.80 -18.40
C SER A 150 12.45 -12.13 -19.06
N PRO A 151 11.51 -12.96 -19.56
CA PRO A 151 11.87 -14.06 -20.43
C PRO A 151 12.48 -13.48 -21.71
N SER A 152 13.63 -14.02 -22.11
CA SER A 152 14.33 -13.64 -23.34
C SER A 152 13.37 -13.65 -24.52
N ARG A 153 13.10 -12.49 -25.12
CA ARG A 153 12.58 -12.46 -26.49
C ARG A 153 13.74 -12.90 -27.37
N SER A 154 13.67 -14.13 -27.89
CA SER A 154 14.52 -14.54 -29.01
C SER A 154 14.09 -13.79 -30.28
N PRO A 155 15.05 -13.51 -31.19
CA PRO A 155 14.86 -12.67 -32.38
C PRO A 155 13.91 -13.26 -33.41
#